data_AF-A0A523Z769-F1
#
_entry.id   AF-A0A523Z769-F1
#
_cell.length_a   1.000
_cell.length_b   1.000
_cell.length_c   1.000
_cell.angle_alpha   90.00
_cell.angle_beta   90.00
_cell.angle_gamma   90.00
#
_symmetry.space_group_name_H-M   'P 1'
#
loop_
_entity.id
_entity.type
_entity.pdbx_description
1 polymer ?
#
loop_
_entity_poly.entity_id
_entity_poly.type
_entity_poly.pdbx_seq_one_letter_code
_entity_poly.pdbx_strand_id
1 'polypeptide(L)'
;MYIIPILAISALLQLLAAYLALRLIRITGGLKAWVAIAIGMALMALRQVLVLYQIASGTTGANVVPASEVIALVVSLVLVLALAWIGPLFINATRADRTFREQEERFRLLTEAAFEGIAITEGGVFIEVTDQFASLFGYQRRELIGKQVTEVIAPEALEEALEKIRSGYDRPYDSVCLKRDGTRFQVEVCGKSYSHRDRYLRVTAIRDISQRKQADEEINRLKKFNENIILNMFEGILVEDREGYFTLVNPSAAALLGYKREEIEGQHWTITIPEDQYPIVEAADQRRSAGDSDRYEL
;
A
#
# COMPACT_ATOMS: atom_id res chain seq x y z
N MET A 1 -15.06 -8.40 70.79
CA MET A 1 -13.65 -8.22 70.35
C MET A 1 -13.44 -8.46 68.85
N TYR A 2 -14.22 -9.32 68.19
CA TYR A 2 -14.00 -9.69 66.77
C TYR A 2 -14.47 -8.67 65.70
N ILE A 3 -15.15 -7.59 66.08
CA ILE A 3 -15.77 -6.65 65.12
C ILE A 3 -14.77 -5.60 64.59
N ILE A 4 -13.83 -5.16 65.44
CA ILE A 4 -12.79 -4.18 65.08
C ILE A 4 -11.94 -4.65 63.88
N PRO A 5 -11.39 -5.89 63.86
CA PRO A 5 -10.61 -6.34 62.70
C PRO A 5 -11.45 -6.49 61.42
N ILE A 6 -12.74 -6.86 61.53
CA ILE A 6 -13.65 -6.97 60.38
C ILE A 6 -13.85 -5.60 59.72
N LEU A 7 -14.11 -4.57 60.53
CA LEU A 7 -14.28 -3.19 60.06
C LEU A 7 -13.00 -2.65 59.39
N ALA A 8 -11.84 -2.89 59.99
CA ALA A 8 -10.56 -2.44 59.46
C ALA A 8 -10.23 -3.09 58.11
N ILE A 9 -10.44 -4.42 57.98
CA ILE A 9 -10.22 -5.15 56.73
C ILE A 9 -11.22 -4.70 55.66
N SER A 10 -12.49 -4.52 56.01
CA SER A 10 -13.50 -4.07 55.06
C SER A 10 -13.17 -2.67 54.51
N ALA A 11 -12.71 -1.75 55.35
CA ALA A 11 -12.37 -0.40 54.93
C ALA A 11 -11.17 -0.41 53.97
N LEU A 12 -10.16 -1.24 54.26
CA LEU A 12 -8.98 -1.41 53.41
C LEU A 12 -9.35 -2.00 52.04
N LEU A 13 -10.25 -3.00 52.01
CA LEU A 13 -10.76 -3.57 50.76
C LEU A 13 -11.53 -2.54 49.91
N GLN A 14 -12.34 -1.69 50.54
CA GLN A 14 -13.07 -0.64 49.82
C GLN A 14 -12.14 0.44 49.26
N LEU A 15 -11.10 0.82 49.97
CA LEU A 15 -10.06 1.72 49.45
C LEU A 15 -9.31 1.09 48.27
N LEU A 16 -9.00 -0.21 48.36
CA LEU A 16 -8.38 -0.95 47.25
C LEU A 16 -9.31 -1.01 46.02
N ALA A 17 -10.60 -1.27 46.22
CA ALA A 17 -11.60 -1.25 45.16
C ALA A 17 -11.69 0.15 44.50
N ALA A 18 -11.73 1.22 45.30
CA ALA A 18 -11.75 2.59 44.80
C ALA A 18 -10.49 2.90 43.96
N TYR A 19 -9.32 2.48 44.43
CA TYR A 19 -8.06 2.62 43.68
C TYR A 19 -8.09 1.87 42.34
N LEU A 20 -8.58 0.63 42.32
CA LEU A 20 -8.71 -0.16 41.08
C LEU A 20 -9.69 0.49 40.09
N ALA A 21 -10.82 1.00 40.57
CA ALA A 21 -11.79 1.73 39.76
C ALA A 21 -11.18 3.00 39.14
N LEU A 22 -10.40 3.77 39.92
CA LEU A 22 -9.68 4.94 39.41
C LEU A 22 -8.60 4.58 38.38
N ARG A 23 -7.89 3.46 38.57
CA ARG A 23 -6.90 2.96 37.59
C ARG A 23 -7.57 2.61 36.25
N LEU A 24 -8.79 2.08 36.29
CA LEU A 24 -9.59 1.73 35.11
C LEU A 24 -10.05 2.96 34.29
N ILE A 25 -10.13 4.14 34.89
CA ILE A 25 -10.41 5.41 34.18
C ILE A 25 -9.40 5.68 33.08
N ARG A 26 -8.10 5.55 33.40
CA ARG A 26 -7.01 5.83 32.44
C ARG A 26 -7.03 4.90 31.23
N ILE A 27 -7.70 3.76 31.35
CA ILE A 27 -7.71 2.70 30.35
C ILE A 27 -8.96 2.80 29.48
N THR A 28 -10.12 3.04 30.10
CA THR A 28 -11.42 2.97 29.41
C THR A 28 -11.97 4.33 28.97
N GLY A 29 -11.44 5.45 29.46
CA GLY A 29 -11.90 6.80 29.12
C GLY A 29 -13.28 7.19 29.67
N GLY A 30 -14.04 6.25 30.26
CA GLY A 30 -15.36 6.45 30.85
C GLY A 30 -15.33 7.14 32.21
N LEU A 31 -14.93 8.42 32.24
CA LEU A 31 -14.65 9.19 33.47
C LEU A 31 -15.81 9.15 34.48
N LYS A 32 -17.06 9.33 34.03
CA LYS A 32 -18.21 9.54 34.91
C LYS A 32 -18.61 8.30 35.72
N ALA A 33 -18.65 7.12 35.09
CA ALA A 33 -19.10 5.89 35.74
C ALA A 33 -18.08 5.40 36.79
N TRP A 34 -16.79 5.41 36.45
CA TRP A 34 -15.74 4.96 37.35
C TRP A 34 -15.50 5.92 38.52
N VAL A 35 -15.65 7.23 38.31
CA VAL A 35 -15.63 8.23 39.40
C VAL A 35 -16.80 8.01 40.36
N ALA A 36 -18.01 7.76 39.85
CA ALA A 36 -19.17 7.47 40.71
C ALA A 36 -18.97 6.20 41.56
N ILE A 37 -18.42 5.13 40.96
CA ILE A 37 -18.09 3.88 41.66
C ILE A 37 -17.01 4.12 42.72
N ALA A 38 -15.94 4.85 42.39
CA ALA A 38 -14.87 5.16 43.33
C ALA A 38 -15.34 6.03 44.51
N ILE A 39 -16.19 7.03 44.24
CA ILE A 39 -16.81 7.86 45.29
C ILE A 39 -17.70 7.00 46.19
N GLY A 40 -18.53 6.12 45.63
CA GLY A 40 -19.36 5.20 46.41
C GLY A 40 -18.54 4.30 47.35
N MET A 41 -17.43 3.75 46.85
CA MET A 41 -16.51 2.92 47.65
C MET A 41 -15.80 3.74 48.74
N ALA A 42 -15.35 4.97 48.43
CA ALA A 42 -14.72 5.85 49.40
C ALA A 42 -15.69 6.28 50.52
N LEU A 43 -16.95 6.55 50.19
CA LEU A 43 -17.99 6.85 51.18
C LEU A 43 -18.31 5.66 52.08
N MET A 44 -18.32 4.43 51.53
CA MET A 44 -18.46 3.22 52.34
C MET A 44 -17.27 3.04 53.29
N ALA A 45 -16.04 3.31 52.81
CA ALA A 45 -14.84 3.17 53.64
C ALA A 45 -14.84 4.21 54.77
N LEU A 46 -15.23 5.45 54.46
CA LEU A 46 -15.38 6.52 55.43
C LEU A 46 -16.41 6.17 56.51
N ARG A 47 -17.57 5.59 56.12
CA ARG A 47 -18.57 5.09 57.07
C ARG A 47 -17.94 4.09 58.06
N GLN A 48 -17.13 3.16 57.58
CA GLN A 48 -16.50 2.14 58.42
C GLN A 48 -15.44 2.72 59.37
N VAL A 49 -14.66 3.70 58.90
CA VAL A 49 -13.69 4.43 59.74
C VAL A 49 -14.40 5.24 60.84
N LEU A 50 -15.52 5.86 60.54
CA LEU A 50 -16.32 6.59 61.54
C LEU A 50 -16.86 5.65 62.63
N VAL A 51 -17.35 4.46 62.26
CA VAL A 51 -17.80 3.43 63.23
C VAL A 51 -16.64 2.96 64.10
N LEU A 52 -15.46 2.71 63.51
CA LEU A 52 -14.25 2.38 64.25
C LEU A 52 -13.86 3.47 65.25
N TYR A 53 -13.92 4.74 64.83
CA TYR A 53 -13.63 5.88 65.70
C TYR A 53 -14.59 5.95 66.89
N GLN A 54 -15.89 5.79 66.65
CA GLN A 54 -16.91 5.78 67.72
C GLN A 54 -16.71 4.66 68.75
N ILE A 55 -16.28 3.48 68.31
CA ILE A 55 -15.93 2.37 69.21
C ILE A 55 -14.68 2.72 70.03
N ALA A 56 -13.67 3.32 69.41
CA ALA A 56 -12.42 3.68 70.06
C ALA A 56 -12.57 4.85 71.06
N SER A 57 -13.45 5.82 70.77
CA SER A 57 -13.72 6.97 71.64
C SER A 57 -14.66 6.67 72.81
N GLY A 58 -15.15 5.43 72.95
CA GLY A 58 -16.01 5.02 74.06
C GLY A 58 -17.41 5.65 74.07
N THR A 59 -17.83 6.26 72.96
CA THR A 59 -19.15 6.90 72.81
C THR A 59 -20.27 5.86 72.86
N THR A 60 -21.04 5.84 73.95
CA THR A 60 -22.18 4.95 74.19
C THR A 60 -23.37 5.32 73.30
N GLY A 61 -23.48 4.66 72.16
CA GLY A 61 -24.60 4.84 71.22
C GLY A 61 -24.47 4.11 69.88
N ALA A 62 -23.30 3.53 69.57
CA ALA A 62 -23.11 2.74 68.36
C ALA A 62 -23.79 1.36 68.50
N ASN A 63 -25.04 1.23 68.02
CA ASN A 63 -25.69 -0.06 67.80
C ASN A 63 -25.01 -0.79 66.63
N VAL A 64 -23.88 -1.43 66.91
CA VAL A 64 -23.14 -2.23 65.91
C VAL A 64 -23.77 -3.61 65.82
N VAL A 65 -24.49 -3.88 64.74
CA VAL A 65 -25.08 -5.20 64.47
C VAL A 65 -24.03 -6.08 63.77
N PRO A 66 -23.51 -7.15 64.42
CA PRO A 66 -22.39 -7.92 63.88
C PRO A 66 -22.67 -8.53 62.49
N ALA A 67 -23.91 -8.97 62.24
CA ALA A 67 -24.31 -9.53 60.95
C ALA A 67 -24.17 -8.53 59.79
N SER A 68 -24.49 -7.25 60.04
CA SER A 68 -24.39 -6.20 59.01
C SER A 68 -22.95 -5.92 58.58
N GLU A 69 -21.99 -6.03 59.51
CA GLU A 69 -20.57 -5.80 59.24
C GLU A 69 -19.92 -6.97 58.50
N VAL A 70 -20.36 -8.20 58.79
CA VAL A 70 -19.94 -9.38 58.01
C VAL A 70 -20.44 -9.28 56.57
N ILE A 71 -21.69 -8.85 56.35
CA ILE A 71 -22.22 -8.62 55.00
C ILE A 71 -21.43 -7.53 54.28
N ALA A 72 -21.09 -6.42 54.95
CA ALA A 72 -20.30 -5.34 54.37
C ALA A 72 -18.89 -5.80 53.95
N LEU A 73 -18.24 -6.64 54.76
CA LEU A 73 -16.95 -7.24 54.42
C LEU A 73 -17.05 -8.12 53.15
N VAL A 74 -18.06 -8.99 53.08
CA VAL A 74 -18.28 -9.88 51.93
C VAL A 74 -18.56 -9.08 50.66
N VAL A 75 -19.41 -8.06 50.73
CA VAL A 75 -19.70 -7.17 49.60
C VAL A 75 -18.42 -6.46 49.12
N SER A 76 -17.58 -5.99 50.05
CA SER A 76 -16.32 -5.33 49.72
C SER A 76 -15.34 -6.27 49.04
N LEU A 77 -15.23 -7.51 49.51
CA LEU A 77 -14.40 -8.54 48.89
C LEU A 77 -14.87 -8.88 47.48
N VAL A 78 -16.17 -9.08 47.28
CA VAL A 78 -16.77 -9.35 45.96
C VAL A 78 -16.52 -8.19 44.99
N LEU A 79 -16.65 -6.94 45.45
CA LEU A 79 -16.37 -5.76 44.62
C LEU A 79 -14.92 -5.68 44.17
N VAL A 80 -13.95 -5.92 45.07
CA VAL A 80 -12.53 -5.96 44.71
C VAL A 80 -12.26 -7.04 43.67
N LEU A 81 -12.79 -8.25 43.89
CA LEU A 81 -12.59 -9.37 42.97
C LEU A 81 -13.24 -9.09 41.60
N ALA A 82 -14.43 -8.50 41.56
CA ALA A 82 -15.09 -8.11 40.32
C ALA A 82 -14.26 -7.08 39.52
N LEU A 83 -13.74 -6.04 40.19
CA LEU A 83 -12.88 -5.04 39.55
C LEU A 83 -11.56 -5.63 39.04
N ALA A 84 -10.94 -6.51 39.83
CA ALA A 84 -9.71 -7.19 39.45
C ALA A 84 -9.92 -8.11 38.23
N TRP A 85 -11.08 -8.75 38.12
CA TRP A 85 -11.41 -9.64 37.01
C TRP A 85 -11.79 -8.88 35.72
N ILE A 86 -12.53 -7.78 35.86
CA ILE A 86 -13.00 -6.96 34.73
C ILE A 86 -11.88 -6.12 34.10
N GLY A 87 -10.90 -5.67 34.90
CA GLY A 87 -9.78 -4.85 34.44
C GLY A 87 -9.05 -5.39 33.19
N PRO A 88 -8.54 -6.65 33.22
CA PRO A 88 -7.86 -7.27 32.09
C PRO A 88 -8.72 -7.38 30.82
N LEU A 89 -10.02 -7.64 30.96
CA LEU A 89 -10.94 -7.77 29.81
C LEU A 89 -11.02 -6.47 28.99
N PHE A 90 -11.17 -5.33 29.67
CA PHE A 90 -11.18 -4.03 29.01
C PHE A 90 -9.84 -3.69 28.34
N ILE A 91 -8.73 -3.97 29.02
CA ILE A 91 -7.39 -3.74 28.48
C ILE A 91 -7.19 -4.54 27.18
N ASN A 92 -7.58 -5.82 27.20
CA ASN A 92 -7.44 -6.70 26.04
C ASN A 92 -8.32 -6.23 24.89
N ALA A 93 -9.56 -5.82 25.15
CA ALA A 93 -10.47 -5.29 24.15
C ALA A 93 -9.92 -4.01 23.48
N THR A 94 -9.44 -3.05 24.27
CA THR A 94 -8.88 -1.80 23.72
C THR A 94 -7.57 -2.03 22.97
N ARG A 95 -6.71 -2.95 23.44
CA ARG A 95 -5.48 -3.33 22.72
C ARG A 95 -5.82 -4.00 21.39
N ALA A 96 -6.78 -4.92 21.37
CA ALA A 96 -7.22 -5.57 20.14
C ALA A 96 -7.78 -4.57 19.13
N ASP A 97 -8.62 -3.62 19.56
CA ASP A 97 -9.14 -2.55 18.69
C ASP A 97 -8.02 -1.66 18.14
N ARG A 98 -7.05 -1.25 18.98
CA ARG A 98 -5.89 -0.46 18.51
C ARG A 98 -5.04 -1.21 17.50
N THR A 99 -4.66 -2.45 17.82
CA THR A 99 -3.87 -3.27 16.91
C THR A 99 -4.61 -3.52 15.59
N PHE A 100 -5.93 -3.73 15.65
CA PHE A 100 -6.75 -3.86 14.45
C PHE A 100 -6.70 -2.59 13.59
N ARG A 101 -6.95 -1.42 14.19
CA ARG A 101 -6.90 -0.13 13.48
C ARG A 101 -5.53 0.19 12.90
N GLU A 102 -4.46 -0.09 13.64
CA GLU A 102 -3.08 0.12 13.16
C GLU A 102 -2.77 -0.78 11.96
N GLN A 103 -3.23 -2.03 11.97
CA GLN A 103 -3.07 -2.95 10.83
C GLN A 103 -3.91 -2.50 9.62
N GLU A 104 -5.16 -2.09 9.86
CA GLU A 104 -6.05 -1.56 8.82
C GLU A 104 -5.48 -0.30 8.17
N GLU A 105 -4.97 0.64 8.97
CA GLU A 105 -4.35 1.86 8.48
C GLU A 105 -3.04 1.59 7.74
N ARG A 106 -2.18 0.69 8.24
CA ARG A 106 -0.97 0.28 7.53
C ARG A 106 -1.29 -0.40 6.20
N PHE A 107 -2.29 -1.27 6.18
CA PHE A 107 -2.74 -1.90 4.95
C PHE A 107 -3.23 -0.84 3.97
N ARG A 108 -4.10 0.08 4.41
CA ARG A 108 -4.59 1.21 3.59
C ARG A 108 -3.43 2.01 3.00
N LEU A 109 -2.45 2.43 3.81
CA LEU A 109 -1.29 3.19 3.35
C LEU A 109 -0.42 2.41 2.35
N LEU A 110 -0.20 1.11 2.57
CA LEU A 110 0.54 0.27 1.63
C LEU A 110 -0.21 0.16 0.28
N THR A 111 -1.53 0.00 0.32
CA THR A 111 -2.34 -0.05 -0.90
C THR A 111 -2.40 1.28 -1.63
N GLU A 112 -2.45 2.41 -0.91
CA GLU A 112 -2.43 3.75 -1.50
C GLU A 112 -1.06 4.09 -2.11
N ALA A 113 0.03 3.70 -1.45
CA ALA A 113 1.40 3.99 -1.89
C ALA A 113 1.85 3.12 -3.07
N ALA A 114 1.30 1.92 -3.26
CA ALA A 114 1.68 1.01 -4.34
C ALA A 114 1.25 1.51 -5.75
N PHE A 115 0.42 2.57 -5.85
CA PHE A 115 -0.19 3.04 -7.10
C PHE A 115 -0.89 1.95 -7.92
N GLU A 116 -1.18 0.82 -7.29
CA GLU A 116 -1.79 -0.36 -7.88
C GLU A 116 -3.24 -0.47 -7.42
N GLY A 117 -4.14 -0.78 -8.35
CA GLY A 117 -5.49 -1.19 -8.02
C GLY A 117 -5.45 -2.60 -7.44
N ILE A 118 -5.86 -2.77 -6.18
CA ILE A 118 -5.95 -4.08 -5.54
C ILE A 118 -7.41 -4.54 -5.45
N ALA A 119 -7.65 -5.80 -5.76
CA ALA A 119 -8.92 -6.49 -5.60
C ALA A 119 -8.73 -7.88 -4.96
N ILE A 120 -9.71 -8.31 -4.17
CA ILE A 120 -9.79 -9.66 -3.63
C ILE A 120 -11.02 -10.34 -4.24
N THR A 121 -10.83 -11.55 -4.73
CA THR A 121 -11.89 -12.34 -5.37
C THR A 121 -12.02 -13.73 -4.74
N GLU A 122 -13.25 -14.25 -4.76
CA GLU A 122 -13.60 -15.61 -4.36
C GLU A 122 -14.39 -16.27 -5.48
N GLY A 123 -13.91 -17.39 -6.02
CA GLY A 123 -14.56 -18.04 -7.17
C GLY A 123 -14.69 -17.15 -8.41
N GLY A 124 -13.82 -16.14 -8.53
CA GLY A 124 -13.89 -15.11 -9.59
C GLY A 124 -14.79 -13.92 -9.26
N VAL A 125 -15.51 -13.92 -8.14
CA VAL A 125 -16.38 -12.81 -7.74
C VAL A 125 -15.62 -11.81 -6.87
N PHE A 126 -15.73 -10.52 -7.16
CA PHE A 126 -15.13 -9.47 -6.33
C PHE A 126 -15.78 -9.39 -4.95
N ILE A 127 -15.00 -9.59 -3.90
CA ILE A 127 -15.44 -9.44 -2.50
C ILE A 127 -14.94 -8.14 -1.87
N GLU A 128 -13.80 -7.63 -2.33
CA GLU A 128 -13.21 -6.38 -1.86
C GLU A 128 -12.38 -5.74 -2.96
N VAL A 129 -12.41 -4.42 -3.08
CA VAL A 129 -11.59 -3.67 -4.03
C VAL A 129 -11.15 -2.34 -3.42
N THR A 130 -9.95 -1.89 -3.71
CA THR A 130 -9.45 -0.56 -3.33
C THR A 130 -10.11 0.55 -4.15
N ASP A 131 -10.04 1.79 -3.67
CA ASP A 131 -10.58 2.95 -4.40
C ASP A 131 -9.80 3.22 -5.70
N GLN A 132 -8.51 2.92 -5.70
CA GLN A 132 -7.64 2.96 -6.88
C GLN A 132 -8.10 1.97 -7.94
N PHE A 133 -8.42 0.73 -7.54
CA PHE A 133 -8.97 -0.28 -8.46
C PHE A 133 -10.30 0.20 -9.04
N ALA A 134 -11.22 0.68 -8.21
CA ALA A 134 -12.52 1.17 -8.67
C ALA A 134 -12.36 2.35 -9.67
N SER A 135 -11.51 3.31 -9.34
CA SER A 135 -11.21 4.47 -10.18
C SER A 135 -10.57 4.08 -11.51
N LEU A 136 -9.64 3.13 -11.50
CA LEU A 136 -8.96 2.64 -12.70
C LEU A 136 -9.95 2.06 -13.73
N PHE A 137 -10.90 1.25 -13.24
CA PHE A 137 -11.95 0.64 -14.07
C PHE A 137 -13.16 1.57 -14.33
N GLY A 138 -13.22 2.74 -13.71
CA GLY A 138 -14.33 3.70 -13.88
C GLY A 138 -15.64 3.28 -13.18
N TYR A 139 -15.54 2.45 -12.14
CA TYR A 139 -16.67 2.02 -11.32
C TYR A 139 -16.61 2.62 -9.92
N GLN A 140 -17.73 2.60 -9.20
CA GLN A 140 -17.71 2.75 -7.76
C GLN A 140 -17.48 1.39 -7.09
N ARG A 141 -16.82 1.36 -5.91
CA ARG A 141 -16.58 0.12 -5.14
C ARG A 141 -17.82 -0.79 -5.08
N ARG A 142 -18.96 -0.21 -4.69
CA ARG A 142 -20.24 -0.93 -4.52
C ARG A 142 -20.78 -1.57 -5.81
N GLU A 143 -20.39 -1.06 -6.97
CA GLU A 143 -20.80 -1.61 -8.28
C GLU A 143 -19.92 -2.79 -8.69
N LEU A 144 -18.69 -2.86 -8.18
CA LEU A 144 -17.75 -3.94 -8.43
C LEU A 144 -17.97 -5.14 -7.50
N ILE A 145 -18.31 -4.90 -6.23
CA ILE A 145 -18.56 -6.01 -5.29
C ILE A 145 -19.71 -6.88 -5.82
N GLY A 146 -19.46 -8.18 -5.93
CA GLY A 146 -20.42 -9.16 -6.46
C GLY A 146 -20.35 -9.38 -7.98
N LYS A 147 -19.59 -8.58 -8.74
CA LYS A 147 -19.34 -8.84 -10.16
C LYS A 147 -18.34 -9.96 -10.38
N GLN A 148 -18.45 -10.63 -11.52
CA GLN A 148 -17.43 -11.58 -11.98
C GLN A 148 -16.23 -10.85 -12.58
N VAL A 149 -15.03 -11.34 -12.32
CA VAL A 149 -13.78 -10.84 -12.95
C VAL A 149 -13.85 -10.85 -14.46
N THR A 150 -14.60 -11.79 -15.04
CA THR A 150 -14.78 -11.93 -16.49
C THR A 150 -15.51 -10.75 -17.12
N GLU A 151 -16.27 -9.97 -16.34
CA GLU A 151 -16.99 -8.78 -16.83
C GLU A 151 -16.07 -7.59 -17.08
N VAL A 152 -14.87 -7.59 -16.48
CA VAL A 152 -13.91 -6.47 -16.57
C VAL A 152 -12.65 -6.82 -17.36
N ILE A 153 -12.57 -8.06 -17.88
CA ILE A 153 -11.48 -8.53 -18.75
C ILE A 153 -11.97 -8.44 -20.20
N ALA A 154 -11.10 -7.98 -21.11
CA ALA A 154 -11.45 -7.93 -22.52
C ALA A 154 -11.60 -9.36 -23.11
N PRO A 155 -12.54 -9.60 -24.05
CA PRO A 155 -12.80 -10.93 -24.60
C PRO A 155 -11.56 -11.63 -25.14
N GLU A 156 -10.67 -10.89 -25.80
CA GLU A 156 -9.41 -11.36 -26.35
C GLU A 156 -8.40 -11.87 -25.30
N ALA A 157 -8.47 -11.36 -24.07
CA ALA A 157 -7.57 -11.71 -22.97
C ALA A 157 -8.22 -12.65 -21.94
N LEU A 158 -9.49 -13.00 -22.12
CA LEU A 158 -10.29 -13.71 -21.13
C LEU A 158 -9.77 -15.13 -20.86
N GLU A 159 -9.51 -15.91 -21.91
CA GLU A 159 -9.11 -17.31 -21.75
C GLU A 159 -7.75 -17.43 -21.05
N GLU A 160 -6.77 -16.63 -21.47
CA GLU A 160 -5.44 -16.58 -20.86
C GLU A 160 -5.52 -16.13 -19.38
N ALA A 161 -6.34 -15.12 -19.07
CA ALA A 161 -6.54 -14.67 -17.70
C ALA A 161 -7.18 -15.77 -16.83
N LEU A 162 -8.18 -16.49 -17.36
CA LEU A 162 -8.83 -17.59 -16.64
C LEU A 162 -7.86 -18.76 -16.41
N GLU A 163 -7.03 -19.11 -17.37
CA GLU A 163 -5.99 -20.14 -17.21
C GLU A 163 -4.99 -19.76 -16.11
N LYS A 164 -4.53 -18.50 -16.09
CA LYS A 164 -3.63 -17.97 -15.04
C LYS A 164 -4.29 -17.94 -13.67
N ILE A 165 -5.58 -17.59 -13.58
CA ILE A 165 -6.34 -17.65 -12.33
C ILE A 165 -6.47 -19.10 -11.83
N ARG A 166 -6.84 -20.04 -12.71
CA ARG A 166 -7.05 -21.47 -12.37
C ARG A 166 -5.75 -22.17 -11.95
N SER A 167 -4.65 -21.88 -12.63
CA SER A 167 -3.32 -22.43 -12.31
C SER A 167 -2.70 -21.80 -11.07
N GLY A 168 -3.25 -20.68 -10.59
CA GLY A 168 -2.68 -19.94 -9.46
C GLY A 168 -1.41 -19.16 -9.81
N TYR A 169 -1.22 -18.82 -11.09
CA TYR A 169 -0.06 -18.06 -11.57
C TYR A 169 0.15 -16.77 -10.77
N ASP A 170 1.38 -16.58 -10.27
CA ASP A 170 1.74 -15.58 -9.25
C ASP A 170 2.79 -14.56 -9.69
N ARG A 171 3.18 -14.56 -10.97
CA ARG A 171 4.09 -13.56 -11.55
C ARG A 171 3.32 -12.48 -12.30
N PRO A 172 3.92 -11.28 -12.49
CA PRO A 172 3.33 -10.23 -13.31
C PRO A 172 3.14 -10.68 -14.77
N TYR A 173 2.03 -10.28 -15.39
CA TYR A 173 1.77 -10.49 -16.81
C TYR A 173 0.89 -9.38 -17.39
N ASP A 174 1.04 -9.13 -18.68
CA ASP A 174 0.21 -8.16 -19.41
C ASP A 174 -1.17 -8.74 -19.71
N SER A 175 -2.19 -7.89 -19.63
CA SER A 175 -3.56 -8.20 -20.01
C SER A 175 -4.29 -6.96 -20.52
N VAL A 176 -5.51 -7.16 -21.02
CA VAL A 176 -6.37 -6.07 -21.49
C VAL A 176 -7.68 -6.13 -20.70
N CYS A 177 -8.03 -5.00 -20.09
CA CYS A 177 -9.23 -4.86 -19.29
C CYS A 177 -10.22 -3.88 -19.93
N LEU A 178 -11.46 -3.95 -19.47
CA LEU A 178 -12.55 -3.07 -19.88
C LEU A 178 -12.95 -2.16 -18.73
N LYS A 179 -13.02 -0.86 -19.01
CA LYS A 179 -13.66 0.11 -18.12
C LYS A 179 -15.18 -0.01 -18.19
N ARG A 180 -15.88 0.65 -17.27
CA ARG A 180 -17.36 0.71 -17.24
C ARG A 180 -18.00 1.15 -18.55
N ASP A 181 -17.37 2.08 -19.25
CA ASP A 181 -17.83 2.61 -20.54
C ASP A 181 -17.48 1.71 -21.74
N GLY A 182 -16.81 0.57 -21.50
CA GLY A 182 -16.33 -0.35 -22.53
C GLY A 182 -14.96 0.02 -23.11
N THR A 183 -14.33 1.11 -22.65
CA THR A 183 -13.00 1.51 -23.09
C THR A 183 -11.98 0.45 -22.68
N ARG A 184 -11.16 0.02 -23.64
CA ARG A 184 -10.05 -0.90 -23.40
C ARG A 184 -8.84 -0.15 -22.86
N PHE A 185 -8.13 -0.77 -21.93
CA PHE A 185 -6.86 -0.27 -21.43
C PHE A 185 -5.93 -1.43 -21.08
N GLN A 186 -4.63 -1.18 -21.22
CA GLN A 186 -3.62 -2.21 -20.98
C GLN A 186 -3.20 -2.20 -19.52
N VAL A 187 -3.09 -3.40 -18.95
CA VAL A 187 -2.74 -3.57 -17.55
C VAL A 187 -1.66 -4.62 -17.36
N GLU A 188 -0.82 -4.40 -16.36
CA GLU A 188 0.00 -5.45 -15.76
C GLU A 188 -0.76 -6.01 -14.56
N VAL A 189 -0.91 -7.34 -14.52
CA VAL A 189 -1.67 -8.06 -13.49
C VAL A 189 -0.72 -8.97 -12.72
N CYS A 190 -0.79 -8.92 -11.40
CA CYS A 190 -0.10 -9.86 -10.51
C CYS A 190 -1.09 -10.35 -9.46
N GLY A 191 -1.30 -11.67 -9.38
CA GLY A 191 -2.29 -12.22 -8.47
C GLY A 191 -1.77 -13.40 -7.66
N LYS A 192 -2.07 -13.42 -6.36
CA LYS A 192 -1.69 -14.50 -5.45
C LYS A 192 -2.92 -15.14 -4.85
N SER A 193 -3.04 -16.45 -5.06
CA SER A 193 -4.11 -17.26 -4.48
C SER A 193 -3.70 -17.78 -3.10
N TYR A 194 -4.64 -17.82 -2.15
CA TYR A 194 -4.44 -18.38 -0.83
C TYR A 194 -5.74 -18.97 -0.29
N SER A 195 -5.61 -20.03 0.51
CA SER A 195 -6.76 -20.66 1.18
C SER A 195 -6.93 -20.10 2.58
N HIS A 196 -8.13 -19.67 2.93
CA HIS A 196 -8.47 -19.18 4.27
C HIS A 196 -9.79 -19.79 4.74
N ARG A 197 -9.77 -20.63 5.79
CA ARG A 197 -10.96 -21.28 6.37
C ARG A 197 -11.82 -21.99 5.30
N ASP A 198 -11.18 -22.83 4.48
CA ASP A 198 -11.78 -23.56 3.35
C ASP A 198 -12.33 -22.70 2.19
N ARG A 199 -12.11 -21.38 2.23
CA ARG A 199 -12.40 -20.46 1.13
C ARG A 199 -11.14 -20.24 0.29
N TYR A 200 -11.28 -20.34 -1.02
CA TYR A 200 -10.21 -20.06 -1.97
C TYR A 200 -10.29 -18.60 -2.42
N LEU A 201 -9.35 -17.80 -1.95
CA LEU A 201 -9.30 -16.37 -2.22
C LEU A 201 -8.11 -16.04 -3.13
N ARG A 202 -8.27 -15.01 -3.97
CA ARG A 202 -7.19 -14.48 -4.79
C ARG A 202 -7.09 -12.98 -4.58
N VAL A 203 -5.90 -12.50 -4.19
CA VAL A 203 -5.57 -11.07 -4.20
C VAL A 203 -4.94 -10.76 -5.54
N THR A 204 -5.44 -9.73 -6.22
CA THR A 204 -4.94 -9.30 -7.52
C THR A 204 -4.57 -7.83 -7.43
N ALA A 205 -3.32 -7.50 -7.77
CA ALA A 205 -2.86 -6.16 -8.03
C ALA A 205 -2.87 -5.90 -9.54
N ILE A 206 -3.33 -4.71 -9.93
CA ILE A 206 -3.46 -4.27 -11.31
C ILE A 206 -2.82 -2.89 -11.46
N ARG A 207 -1.95 -2.74 -12.45
CA ARG A 207 -1.30 -1.48 -12.79
C ARG A 207 -1.66 -1.08 -14.21
N ASP A 208 -2.05 0.17 -14.43
CA ASP A 208 -2.22 0.72 -15.78
C ASP A 208 -0.85 0.90 -16.44
N ILE A 209 -0.66 0.26 -17.59
CA ILE A 209 0.57 0.37 -18.40
C ILE A 209 0.32 1.07 -19.74
N SER A 210 -0.87 1.65 -19.94
CA SER A 210 -1.27 2.28 -21.20
C SER A 210 -0.33 3.41 -21.61
N GLN A 211 0.04 4.30 -20.68
CA GLN A 211 0.97 5.40 -20.97
C GLN A 211 2.36 4.89 -21.37
N ARG A 212 2.86 3.86 -20.67
CA ARG A 212 4.16 3.26 -20.98
C ARG A 212 4.16 2.63 -22.36
N LYS A 213 3.13 1.83 -22.68
CA LYS A 213 2.99 1.18 -23.99
C LYS A 213 2.83 2.20 -25.12
N GLN A 214 2.04 3.26 -24.91
CA GLN A 214 1.87 4.33 -25.90
C GLN A 214 3.20 5.06 -26.18
N ALA A 215 3.99 5.33 -25.14
CA ALA A 215 5.32 5.92 -25.32
C ALA A 215 6.25 4.99 -26.10
N ASP A 216 6.27 3.69 -25.77
CA ASP A 216 7.10 2.69 -26.46
C ASP A 216 6.66 2.52 -27.93
N GLU A 217 5.35 2.52 -28.20
CA GLU A 217 4.78 2.47 -29.55
C GLU A 217 5.13 3.71 -30.37
N GLU A 218 5.01 4.91 -29.79
CA GLU A 218 5.33 6.16 -30.47
C GLU A 218 6.83 6.28 -30.77
N ILE A 219 7.70 5.88 -29.83
CA ILE A 219 9.14 5.80 -30.08
C ILE A 219 9.43 4.86 -31.26
N ASN A 220 8.82 3.67 -31.28
CA ASN A 220 9.01 2.73 -32.37
C ASN A 220 8.45 3.24 -33.71
N ARG A 221 7.32 3.94 -33.69
CA ARG A 221 6.74 4.57 -34.87
C ARG A 221 7.66 5.65 -35.43
N LEU A 222 8.19 6.53 -34.57
CA LEU A 222 9.11 7.59 -34.96
C LEU A 222 10.44 7.03 -35.49
N LYS A 223 10.98 5.96 -34.87
CA LYS A 223 12.16 5.26 -35.39
C LYS A 223 11.93 4.74 -36.81
N LYS A 224 10.85 3.99 -37.03
CA LYS A 224 10.49 3.46 -38.36
C LYS A 224 10.24 4.57 -39.37
N PHE A 225 9.61 5.66 -38.95
CA PHE A 225 9.37 6.81 -39.81
C PHE A 225 10.68 7.48 -40.24
N ASN A 226 11.60 7.72 -39.30
CA ASN A 226 12.92 8.27 -39.59
C ASN A 226 13.76 7.35 -40.48
N GLU A 227 13.79 6.05 -40.19
CA GLU A 227 14.45 5.05 -41.03
C GLU A 227 13.91 5.09 -42.47
N ASN A 228 12.58 5.12 -42.63
CA ASN A 228 11.96 5.21 -43.95
C ASN A 228 12.30 6.51 -44.69
N ILE A 229 12.37 7.65 -44.00
CA ILE A 229 12.80 8.92 -44.61
C ILE A 229 14.22 8.79 -45.13
N ILE A 230 15.16 8.33 -44.29
CA ILE A 230 16.58 8.23 -44.64
C ILE A 230 16.77 7.27 -45.80
N LEU A 231 16.14 6.10 -45.76
CA LEU A 231 16.30 5.04 -46.77
C LEU A 231 15.72 5.42 -48.14
N ASN A 232 14.65 6.22 -48.18
CA ASN A 232 14.00 6.61 -49.44
C ASN A 232 14.37 8.03 -49.91
N MET A 233 15.27 8.73 -49.21
CA MET A 233 15.73 10.04 -49.63
C MET A 233 16.61 9.94 -50.86
N PHE A 234 16.39 10.79 -51.86
CA PHE A 234 17.20 10.84 -53.08
C PHE A 234 18.58 11.48 -52.89
N GLU A 235 18.72 12.37 -51.89
CA GLU A 235 20.01 12.93 -51.52
C GLU A 235 20.86 11.89 -50.78
N GLY A 236 22.17 11.91 -51.04
CA GLY A 236 23.12 11.08 -50.31
C GLY A 236 23.31 11.61 -48.90
N ILE A 237 23.01 10.77 -47.90
CA ILE A 237 23.30 11.03 -46.49
C ILE A 237 24.39 10.07 -46.02
N LEU A 238 25.45 10.65 -45.48
CA LEU A 238 26.51 9.98 -44.75
C LEU A 238 26.61 10.62 -43.38
N VAL A 239 26.74 9.80 -42.34
CA VAL A 239 27.04 10.25 -40.98
C VAL A 239 28.28 9.51 -40.52
N GLU A 240 29.22 10.24 -39.95
CA GLU A 240 30.47 9.71 -39.41
C GLU A 240 30.55 9.92 -37.90
N ASP A 241 31.34 9.10 -37.21
CA ASP A 241 31.73 9.36 -35.83
C ASP A 241 32.89 10.36 -35.75
N ARG A 242 33.39 10.60 -34.53
CA ARG A 242 34.50 11.53 -34.29
C ARG A 242 35.85 11.07 -34.85
N GLU A 243 35.97 9.80 -35.19
CA GLU A 243 37.17 9.20 -35.73
C GLU A 243 37.10 9.09 -37.26
N GLY A 244 36.01 9.58 -37.88
CA GLY A 244 35.83 9.62 -39.33
C GLY A 244 35.25 8.34 -39.93
N TYR A 245 34.74 7.42 -39.10
CA TYR A 245 34.11 6.18 -39.59
C TYR A 245 32.62 6.39 -39.84
N PHE A 246 32.12 5.94 -40.99
CA PHE A 246 30.72 6.06 -41.35
C PHE A 246 29.83 5.21 -40.42
N THR A 247 28.98 5.87 -39.63
CA THR A 247 28.00 5.25 -38.74
C THR A 247 26.62 5.09 -39.38
N LEU A 248 26.32 5.86 -40.43
CA LEU A 248 25.11 5.73 -41.23
C LEU A 248 25.41 6.08 -42.67
N VAL A 249 24.97 5.22 -43.58
CA VAL A 249 25.02 5.45 -45.02
C VAL A 249 23.66 5.12 -45.62
N ASN A 250 22.99 6.09 -46.24
CA ASN A 250 21.74 5.81 -46.92
C ASN A 250 21.97 5.21 -48.32
N PRO A 251 20.96 4.54 -48.93
CA PRO A 251 21.12 3.88 -50.23
C PRO A 251 21.54 4.84 -51.35
N SER A 252 21.05 6.08 -51.32
CA SER A 252 21.37 7.08 -52.34
C SER A 252 22.82 7.53 -52.26
N ALA A 253 23.40 7.70 -51.06
CA ALA A 253 24.82 8.00 -50.90
C ALA A 253 25.70 6.85 -51.42
N ALA A 254 25.36 5.61 -51.05
CA ALA A 254 26.08 4.43 -51.52
C ALA A 254 26.06 4.36 -53.06
N ALA A 255 24.90 4.56 -53.67
CA ALA A 255 24.73 4.56 -55.12
C ALA A 255 25.50 5.71 -55.81
N LEU A 256 25.47 6.93 -55.25
CA LEU A 256 26.20 8.09 -55.79
C LEU A 256 27.72 7.87 -55.75
N LEU A 257 28.22 7.25 -54.68
CA LEU A 257 29.64 6.94 -54.51
C LEU A 257 30.06 5.65 -55.25
N GLY A 258 29.12 4.88 -55.79
CA GLY A 258 29.39 3.64 -56.52
C GLY A 258 29.69 2.41 -55.65
N TYR A 259 29.31 2.44 -54.36
CA TYR A 259 29.49 1.34 -53.41
C TYR A 259 28.17 0.66 -53.05
N LYS A 260 28.23 -0.56 -52.54
CA LYS A 260 27.13 -1.11 -51.74
C LYS A 260 27.20 -0.55 -50.32
N ARG A 261 26.05 -0.38 -49.68
CA ARG A 261 25.94 0.16 -48.32
C ARG A 261 26.80 -0.64 -47.33
N GLU A 262 26.81 -1.95 -47.44
CA GLU A 262 27.55 -2.86 -46.56
C GLU A 262 29.08 -2.77 -46.75
N GLU A 263 29.56 -2.20 -47.86
CA GLU A 263 30.98 -2.05 -48.17
C GLU A 263 31.55 -0.73 -47.62
N ILE A 264 30.69 0.28 -47.42
CA ILE A 264 31.06 1.62 -46.97
C ILE A 264 30.69 1.87 -45.50
N GLU A 265 29.65 1.22 -44.98
CA GLU A 265 29.25 1.35 -43.58
C GLU A 265 30.35 0.82 -42.65
N GLY A 266 30.73 1.61 -41.65
CA GLY A 266 31.86 1.33 -40.74
C GLY A 266 33.24 1.59 -41.33
N GLN A 267 33.37 2.04 -42.58
CA GLN A 267 34.66 2.42 -43.16
C GLN A 267 34.98 3.89 -42.89
N HIS A 268 36.27 4.23 -42.96
CA HIS A 268 36.75 5.60 -42.78
C HIS A 268 36.51 6.43 -44.06
N TRP A 269 36.17 7.73 -43.92
CA TRP A 269 35.79 8.60 -45.06
C TRP A 269 36.82 8.67 -46.19
N THR A 270 38.08 8.38 -45.88
CA THR A 270 39.20 8.29 -46.85
C THR A 270 38.93 7.31 -48.00
N ILE A 271 38.03 6.33 -47.86
CA ILE A 271 37.69 5.44 -48.99
C ILE A 271 36.88 6.14 -50.09
N THR A 272 36.26 7.29 -49.77
CA THR A 272 35.37 8.02 -50.68
C THR A 272 36.00 9.26 -51.30
N ILE A 273 37.11 9.73 -50.72
CA ILE A 273 37.78 10.96 -51.09
C ILE A 273 39.18 10.63 -51.67
N PRO A 274 39.65 11.32 -52.71
CA PRO A 274 41.03 11.19 -53.19
C PRO A 274 42.08 11.71 -52.18
N GLU A 275 43.26 11.09 -52.12
CA GLU A 275 44.33 11.46 -51.15
C GLU A 275 44.78 12.93 -51.26
N ASP A 276 44.76 13.50 -52.47
CA ASP A 276 45.12 14.90 -52.70
C ASP A 276 44.12 15.89 -52.09
N GLN A 277 42.91 15.42 -51.75
CA GLN A 277 41.85 16.21 -51.13
C GLN A 277 41.72 16.00 -49.60
N TYR A 278 42.43 15.03 -49.01
CA TYR A 278 42.40 14.80 -47.56
C TYR A 278 42.66 16.06 -46.71
N PRO A 279 43.63 16.93 -47.06
CA PRO A 279 43.89 18.13 -46.27
C PRO A 279 42.69 19.08 -46.16
N ILE A 280 41.78 19.07 -47.15
CA ILE A 280 40.57 19.89 -47.15
C ILE A 280 39.59 19.37 -46.10
N VAL A 281 39.37 18.05 -46.07
CA VAL A 281 38.47 17.37 -45.13
C VAL A 281 39.02 17.45 -43.71
N GLU A 282 40.31 17.17 -43.51
CA GLU A 282 40.96 17.25 -42.19
C GLU A 282 40.91 18.68 -41.61
N ALA A 283 41.09 19.70 -42.45
CA ALA A 283 40.95 21.09 -42.02
C ALA A 283 39.50 21.42 -41.61
N ALA A 284 38.51 20.86 -42.32
CA ALA A 284 37.10 20.99 -41.95
C ALA A 284 36.78 20.24 -40.64
N ASP A 285 37.34 19.05 -40.41
CA ASP A 285 37.21 18.30 -39.16
C ASP A 285 37.77 19.03 -37.95
N GLN A 286 38.91 19.68 -38.11
CA GLN A 286 39.50 20.51 -37.05
C GLN A 286 38.60 21.69 -36.70
N ARG A 287 37.98 22.34 -37.69
CA ARG A 287 37.00 23.42 -37.47
C ARG A 287 35.74 22.90 -36.78
N ARG A 288 35.18 21.79 -37.25
CA ARG A 288 34.02 21.12 -36.63
C ARG A 288 34.30 20.72 -35.18
N SER A 289 35.49 20.21 -34.90
CA SER A 289 35.94 19.85 -33.54
C SER A 289 36.07 21.05 -32.60
N ALA A 290 36.33 22.24 -33.14
CA ALA A 290 36.34 23.49 -32.40
C ALA A 290 34.92 24.10 -32.19
N GLY A 291 33.89 23.49 -32.79
CA GLY A 291 32.49 23.89 -32.68
C GLY A 291 31.96 24.74 -33.84
N ASP A 292 32.76 24.98 -34.88
CA ASP A 292 32.35 25.73 -36.05
C ASP A 292 31.70 24.82 -37.11
N SER A 293 30.50 25.17 -37.55
CA SER A 293 29.87 24.51 -38.70
C SER A 293 30.54 24.97 -39.99
N ASP A 294 30.92 24.03 -40.85
CA ASP A 294 31.60 24.32 -42.12
C ASP A 294 30.95 23.58 -43.29
N ARG A 295 31.10 24.12 -44.50
CA ARG A 295 30.67 23.52 -45.76
C ARG A 295 31.77 23.71 -46.78
N TYR A 296 32.28 22.61 -47.32
CA TYR A 296 33.29 22.59 -48.36
C TYR A 296 32.81 21.79 -49.57
N GLU A 297 33.38 22.08 -50.73
CA GLU A 297 33.14 21.36 -51.99
C GLU A 297 34.45 20.70 -52.41
N LEU A 298 34.34 19.49 -52.96
CA LEU A 298 35.45 18.61 -53.36
C LEU A 298 35.44 18.39 -54.88
#